data_AF-A0A935ANG6-F1
#
_entry.id   AF-A0A935ANG6-F1
#
_cell.length_a   1.000
_cell.length_b   1.000
_cell.length_c   1.000
_cell.angle_alpha   90.00
_cell.angle_beta   90.00
_cell.angle_gamma   90.00
#
_symmetry.space_group_name_H-M   'P 1'
#
loop_
_entity.id
_entity.type
_entity.pdbx_description
1 polymer ?
#
loop_
_entity_poly.entity_id
_entity_poly.type
_entity_poly.pdbx_seq_one_letter_code
_entity_poly.pdbx_strand_id
1 'polypeptide(L)'
;MDAYIFVSDLFMANADASYAFAMARYMKNKFDFYGVNATKRKEIFLAYKANFKLQVDDNEFWELIEKLWDDSHRECQYLAIDILRNVSKN
;
A
#
# COMPACT_ATOMS: atom_id res chain seq x y z
N MET A 1 9.92 -3.67 13.70
CA MET A 1 8.50 -3.87 13.32
C MET A 1 8.50 -4.13 11.83
N ASP A 2 7.90 -5.21 11.35
CA ASP A 2 7.87 -5.50 9.91
C ASP A 2 7.10 -4.39 9.19
N ALA A 3 7.73 -3.77 8.19
CA ALA A 3 7.15 -2.67 7.43
C ALA A 3 5.82 -3.05 6.75
N TYR A 4 5.72 -4.31 6.31
CA TYR A 4 4.51 -4.82 5.68
C TYR A 4 3.36 -4.91 6.69
N ILE A 5 3.62 -5.46 7.89
CA ILE A 5 2.62 -5.54 8.95
C ILE A 5 2.14 -4.14 9.33
N PHE A 6 3.07 -3.18 9.47
CA PHE A 6 2.73 -1.80 9.78
C PHE A 6 1.76 -1.18 8.75
N VAL A 7 2.04 -1.29 7.45
CA VAL A 7 1.16 -0.71 6.43
C VAL A 7 -0.14 -1.48 6.27
N SER A 8 -0.12 -2.80 6.41
CA SER A 8 -1.32 -3.66 6.40
C SER A 8 -2.28 -3.30 7.54
N ASP A 9 -1.76 -3.09 8.75
CA ASP A 9 -2.56 -2.66 9.91
C ASP A 9 -3.22 -1.30 9.66
N LEU A 10 -2.51 -0.37 9.02
CA LEU A 10 -3.07 0.93 8.64
C LEU A 10 -4.15 0.81 7.56
N PHE A 11 -3.99 -0.11 6.59
CA PHE A 11 -5.05 -0.38 5.61
C PHE A 11 -6.29 -0.96 6.28
N MET A 12 -6.14 -1.96 7.14
CA MET A 12 -7.25 -2.56 7.89
C MET A 12 -7.96 -1.54 8.77
N ALA A 13 -7.22 -0.68 9.48
CA ALA A 13 -7.78 0.37 10.33
C ALA A 13 -8.56 1.44 9.53
N ASN A 14 -8.27 1.60 8.25
CA ASN A 14 -8.92 2.57 7.36
C ASN A 14 -9.90 1.94 6.36
N ALA A 15 -10.12 0.63 6.46
CA ALA A 15 -10.96 -0.13 5.54
C ALA A 15 -12.42 0.34 5.58
N ASP A 16 -13.06 0.31 4.42
CA ASP A 16 -14.46 0.68 4.24
C ASP A 16 -15.11 -0.27 3.23
N ALA A 17 -15.95 -1.17 3.73
CA ALA A 17 -16.60 -2.20 2.91
C ALA A 17 -17.49 -1.63 1.79
N SER A 18 -18.09 -0.46 2.00
CA SER A 18 -18.93 0.18 0.98
C SER A 18 -18.08 0.68 -0.18
N TYR A 19 -16.95 1.34 0.14
CA TYR A 19 -15.98 1.74 -0.88
C TYR A 19 -15.30 0.55 -1.53
N ALA A 20 -14.93 -0.49 -0.77
CA ALA A 20 -14.32 -1.70 -1.29
C ALA A 20 -15.21 -2.35 -2.36
N PHE A 21 -16.50 -2.50 -2.09
CA PHE A 21 -17.45 -3.05 -3.05
C PHE A 21 -17.55 -2.19 -4.32
N ALA A 22 -17.64 -0.87 -4.17
CA ALA A 22 -17.71 0.04 -5.31
C ALA A 22 -16.43 0.03 -6.17
N MET A 23 -15.26 -0.03 -5.53
CA MET A 23 -13.95 -0.07 -6.18
C MET A 23 -13.70 -1.41 -6.89
N ALA A 24 -14.02 -2.53 -6.25
CA ALA A 24 -13.96 -3.86 -6.86
C ALA A 24 -14.85 -3.92 -8.11
N ARG A 25 -16.10 -3.45 -8.01
CA ARG A 25 -17.03 -3.39 -9.16
C ARG A 25 -16.48 -2.53 -10.30
N TYR A 26 -15.88 -1.37 -9.98
CA TYR A 26 -15.22 -0.51 -10.98
C TYR A 26 -14.10 -1.26 -11.73
N MET A 27 -13.30 -2.05 -11.01
CA MET A 27 -12.26 -2.91 -11.60
C MET A 27 -12.77 -4.26 -12.12
N LYS A 28 -14.08 -4.38 -12.40
CA LYS A 28 -14.72 -5.61 -12.92
C LYS A 28 -14.48 -6.83 -12.02
N ASN A 29 -14.38 -6.62 -10.70
CA ASN A 29 -14.14 -7.63 -9.67
C ASN A 29 -12.89 -8.48 -9.92
N LYS A 30 -11.84 -7.90 -10.49
CA LYS A 30 -10.55 -8.58 -10.73
C LYS A 30 -9.57 -8.48 -9.56
N PHE A 31 -9.87 -7.63 -8.59
CA PHE A 31 -9.02 -7.36 -7.44
C PHE A 31 -9.89 -7.14 -6.20
N ASP A 32 -9.33 -7.50 -5.05
CA ASP A 32 -9.90 -7.16 -3.75
C ASP A 32 -9.53 -5.72 -3.40
N PHE A 33 -10.29 -5.12 -2.48
CA PHE A 33 -10.04 -3.76 -2.01
C PHE A 33 -10.31 -3.67 -0.52
N TYR A 34 -9.47 -2.91 0.19
CA TYR A 34 -9.79 -2.48 1.56
C TYR A 34 -10.86 -1.38 1.56
N GLY A 35 -11.03 -0.65 0.45
CA GLY A 35 -11.89 0.53 0.36
C GLY A 35 -11.14 1.82 0.70
N VAL A 36 -9.81 1.80 0.62
CA VAL A 36 -8.94 2.92 0.98
C VAL A 36 -8.67 3.78 -0.26
N ASN A 37 -9.25 4.98 -0.28
CA ASN A 37 -9.07 5.91 -1.40
C ASN A 37 -7.64 6.48 -1.48
N ALA A 38 -7.34 7.19 -2.56
CA ALA A 38 -6.01 7.73 -2.83
C ALA A 38 -5.52 8.73 -1.76
N THR A 39 -6.40 9.52 -1.15
CA THR A 39 -6.04 10.47 -0.09
C THR A 39 -5.55 9.73 1.16
N LYS A 40 -6.33 8.76 1.65
CA LYS A 40 -5.96 7.93 2.80
C LYS A 40 -4.70 7.09 2.51
N ARG A 41 -4.58 6.52 1.31
CA ARG A 41 -3.35 5.79 0.92
C ARG A 41 -2.10 6.69 0.96
N LYS A 42 -2.23 7.96 0.56
CA LYS A 42 -1.13 8.93 0.68
C LYS A 42 -0.73 9.17 2.14
N GLU A 43 -1.69 9.22 3.06
CA GLU A 43 -1.43 9.33 4.50
C GLU A 43 -0.68 8.09 5.03
N ILE A 44 -1.10 6.88 4.61
CA ILE A 44 -0.39 5.63 4.94
C ILE A 44 1.05 5.66 4.43
N PHE A 45 1.28 6.11 3.20
CA PHE A 45 2.62 6.29 2.66
C PHE A 45 3.47 7.26 3.49
N LEU A 46 2.91 8.41 3.90
CA LEU A 46 3.61 9.37 4.75
C LEU A 46 3.93 8.78 6.13
N ALA A 47 3.04 8.00 6.72
CA ALA A 47 3.27 7.29 7.97
C ALA A 47 4.38 6.25 7.84
N TYR A 48 4.40 5.48 6.75
CA TYR A 48 5.51 4.57 6.42
C TYR A 48 6.83 5.33 6.30
N LYS A 49 6.88 6.40 5.50
CA LYS A 49 8.09 7.22 5.30
C LYS A 49 8.62 7.86 6.60
N ALA A 50 7.76 8.12 7.58
CA ALA A 50 8.16 8.67 8.87
C ALA A 50 8.79 7.61 9.80
N ASN A 51 8.44 6.34 9.64
CA ASN A 51 8.86 5.24 10.53
C ASN A 51 9.91 4.31 9.91
N PHE A 52 10.06 4.32 8.59
CA PHE A 52 10.92 3.41 7.84
C PHE A 52 11.81 4.17 6.85
N LYS A 53 12.98 3.61 6.56
CA LYS A 53 13.93 4.17 5.60
C LYS A 53 13.47 3.85 4.17
N LEU A 54 13.57 4.85 3.29
CA LEU A 54 13.39 4.68 1.84
C LEU A 54 14.75 4.48 1.19
N GLN A 55 15.29 3.27 1.27
CA GLN A 55 16.63 2.92 0.79
C GLN A 55 16.57 1.70 -0.13
N VAL A 56 16.97 1.87 -1.39
CA VAL A 56 16.86 0.84 -2.44
C VAL A 56 17.94 -0.25 -2.29
N ASP A 57 19.01 0.04 -1.56
CA ASP A 57 20.06 -0.91 -1.20
C ASP A 57 19.71 -1.74 0.05
N ASP A 58 18.55 -1.50 0.66
CA ASP A 58 18.07 -2.25 1.82
C ASP A 58 17.24 -3.47 1.39
N ASN A 59 17.56 -4.66 1.94
CA ASN A 59 16.79 -5.87 1.67
C ASN A 59 15.36 -5.77 2.23
N GLU A 60 15.18 -5.10 3.37
CA GLU A 60 13.85 -4.91 3.98
C GLU A 60 12.94 -4.06 3.08
N PHE A 61 13.53 -3.15 2.29
CA PHE A 61 12.80 -2.34 1.32
C PHE A 61 12.22 -3.21 0.20
N TRP A 62 13.04 -4.08 -0.41
CA TRP A 62 12.57 -4.96 -1.47
C TRP A 62 11.58 -6.02 -0.97
N GLU A 63 11.79 -6.55 0.23
CA GLU A 63 10.84 -7.46 0.87
C GLU A 63 9.45 -6.81 1.05
N LEU A 64 9.40 -5.53 1.46
CA LEU A 64 8.14 -4.79 1.52
C LEU A 64 7.48 -4.66 0.15
N ILE A 65 8.24 -4.30 -0.89
CA ILE A 65 7.72 -4.12 -2.24
C ILE A 65 7.14 -5.42 -2.78
N GLU A 66 7.84 -6.54 -2.59
CA GLU A 66 7.37 -7.87 -3.00
C GLU A 66 6.09 -8.28 -2.28
N LYS A 67 6.04 -8.14 -0.94
CA LYS A 67 4.83 -8.44 -0.17
C LYS A 67 3.63 -7.57 -0.59
N LEU A 68 3.84 -6.27 -0.80
CA LEU A 68 2.79 -5.37 -1.29
C LEU A 68 2.34 -5.70 -2.72
N TRP A 69 3.24 -6.24 -3.54
CA TRP A 69 2.92 -6.60 -4.92
C TRP A 69 2.06 -7.87 -4.99
N ASP A 70 2.38 -8.85 -4.14
CA ASP A 70 1.72 -10.16 -4.06
C ASP A 70 0.38 -10.15 -3.28
N ASP A 71 0.09 -9.08 -2.52
CA ASP A 71 -1.18 -8.91 -1.80
C ASP A 71 -2.38 -8.87 -2.77
N SER A 72 -3.52 -9.48 -2.41
CA SER A 72 -4.71 -9.50 -3.27
C SER A 72 -5.42 -8.14 -3.40
N HIS A 73 -5.20 -7.23 -2.43
CA HIS A 73 -5.85 -5.93 -2.37
C HIS A 73 -5.15 -4.91 -3.26
N ARG A 74 -5.91 -4.27 -4.15
CA ARG A 74 -5.33 -3.39 -5.18
C ARG A 74 -4.59 -2.19 -4.60
N GLU A 75 -5.00 -1.73 -3.41
CA GLU A 75 -4.34 -0.62 -2.72
C GLU A 75 -2.89 -0.94 -2.34
N CYS A 76 -2.53 -2.20 -2.11
CA CYS A 76 -1.18 -2.61 -1.77
C CYS A 76 -0.23 -2.41 -2.95
N GLN A 77 -0.60 -2.85 -4.17
CA GLN A 77 0.24 -2.57 -5.35
C GLN A 77 0.32 -1.07 -5.66
N TYR A 78 -0.75 -0.31 -5.41
CA TYR A 78 -0.68 1.15 -5.55
C TYR A 78 0.29 1.79 -4.56
N LEU A 79 0.33 1.32 -3.32
CA LEU A 79 1.31 1.78 -2.33
C LEU A 79 2.75 1.42 -2.75
N ALA A 80 2.98 0.21 -3.25
CA ALA A 80 4.30 -0.20 -3.78
C ALA A 80 4.77 0.75 -4.90
N ILE A 81 3.87 1.10 -5.84
CA ILE A 81 4.16 2.07 -6.91
C ILE A 81 4.46 3.47 -6.33
N ASP A 82 3.69 3.92 -5.34
CA ASP A 82 3.89 5.22 -4.69
C ASP A 82 5.25 5.29 -3.98
N ILE A 83 5.68 4.20 -3.34
CA ILE A 83 7.01 4.05 -2.72
C ILE A 83 8.12 4.09 -3.78
N LEU A 84 8.03 3.25 -4.82
CA LEU A 84 9.02 3.17 -5.90
C LEU A 84 9.20 4.51 -6.63
N ARG A 85 8.11 5.24 -6.88
CA ARG A 85 8.16 6.58 -7.48
C ARG A 85 8.82 7.62 -6.59
N ASN A 86 8.87 7.42 -5.27
CA ASN A 86 9.52 8.36 -4.36
C ASN A 86 11.04 8.18 -4.37
N VAL A 87 11.53 6.94 -4.53
CA VAL A 87 12.96 6.64 -4.60
C VAL A 87 13.55 6.85 -6.00
N SER A 88 12.74 6.77 -7.05
CA SER A 88 13.18 6.99 -8.45
C SER A 88 13.31 8.47 -8.85
N LYS A 89 12.98 9.41 -7.96
CA LYS A 89 13.04 10.86 -8.23
C LYS A 89 14.39 11.50 -7.86
N ASN A 90 15.41 10.68 -7.64
CA ASN A 90 16.80 11.11 -7.43
C ASN A 90 17.61 10.99 -8.72
#